data_AF-A0A2R4ZNY0-F1
#
_entry.id   AF-A0A2R4ZNY0-F1
#
_cell.length_a   1.000
_cell.length_b   1.000
_cell.length_c   1.000
_cell.angle_alpha   90.00
_cell.angle_beta   90.00
_cell.angle_gamma   90.00
#
_symmetry.space_group_name_H-M   'P 1'
#
loop_
_entity.id
_entity.type
_entity.pdbx_description
1 polymer ?
#
loop_
_entity_poly.entity_id
_entity_poly.type
_entity_poly.pdbx_seq_one_letter_code
_entity_poly.pdbx_strand_id
1 'polypeptide(L)'
;MIADGPRSSTSPLYAVGKANEISLEPRDGELYVQVDLVMNPKRRVKGFIEIYDEKGRLLIRAKYEKLKLRLSMGNPRYGRLVELVARFLNIPYKNVNWRVHPTRDIVSS
;
A
#
# COMPACT_ATOMS: atom_id res chain seq x y z
N MET A 1 5.03 -9.05 12.37
CA MET A 1 5.37 -8.11 13.46
C MET A 1 4.88 -6.73 13.04
N ILE A 2 4.28 -5.95 13.94
CA ILE A 2 4.05 -4.53 13.68
C ILE A 2 5.41 -3.85 13.90
N ALA A 3 5.86 -3.08 12.92
CA ALA A 3 7.12 -2.35 13.00
C ALA A 3 7.07 -1.35 14.17
N ASP A 4 7.86 -1.61 15.21
CA ASP A 4 8.04 -0.73 16.37
C ASP A 4 9.50 -0.27 16.42
N GLY A 5 9.88 0.53 15.42
CA GLY A 5 11.18 1.20 15.38
C GLY A 5 11.19 2.48 16.22
N PRO A 6 12.36 3.07 16.48
CA PRO A 6 12.45 4.35 17.19
C PRO A 6 11.66 5.43 16.44
N ARG A 7 10.67 6.02 17.11
CA ARG A 7 9.81 7.07 16.55
C ARG A 7 10.42 8.41 16.83
N SER A 8 10.76 9.16 15.79
CA SER A 8 11.13 10.57 15.91
C SER A 8 9.93 11.44 15.55
N SER A 9 9.61 12.42 16.40
CA SER A 9 8.58 13.41 16.14
C SER A 9 9.08 14.40 15.09
N THR A 10 8.45 14.42 13.91
CA THR A 10 8.77 15.40 12.87
C THR A 10 7.71 16.50 12.81
N SER A 11 8.06 17.68 12.30
CA SER A 11 7.09 18.76 12.13
C SER A 11 5.95 18.31 11.20
N PRO A 12 4.67 18.46 11.60
CA PRO A 12 3.57 18.03 10.76
C PRO A 12 3.50 18.92 9.51
N LEU A 13 3.42 18.29 8.33
CA LEU A 13 3.27 18.99 7.05
C LEU A 13 1.93 19.74 6.92
N TYR A 14 0.95 19.42 7.77
CA TYR A 14 -0.39 19.99 7.76
C TYR A 14 -0.75 20.60 9.13
N ALA A 15 -1.64 21.61 9.13
CA ALA A 15 -2.07 22.34 10.32
C ALA A 15 -2.72 21.47 11.42
N VAL A 16 -3.24 20.30 11.06
CA VAL A 16 -3.74 19.28 11.99
C VAL A 16 -3.25 17.91 11.53
N GLY A 17 -2.31 17.30 12.25
CA GLY A 17 -1.78 15.98 11.93
C GLY A 17 -0.69 15.53 12.89
N LYS A 18 -0.44 14.21 12.96
CA LYS A 18 0.76 13.62 13.58
C LYS A 18 1.62 13.05 12.47
N ALA A 19 2.86 13.49 12.37
CA ALA A 19 3.84 12.94 11.45
C ALA A 19 4.92 12.24 12.27
N ASN A 20 5.12 10.95 12.02
CA ASN A 20 6.14 10.16 12.66
C ASN A 20 7.06 9.61 11.57
N GLU A 21 8.36 9.76 11.77
CA GLU A 21 9.35 9.02 11.01
C GLU A 21 9.66 7.73 11.77
N ILE A 22 9.57 6.60 11.07
CA ILE A 22 9.91 5.28 11.61
C ILE A 22 11.04 4.73 10.76
N SER A 23 12.26 4.75 11.31
CA SER A 23 13.40 4.08 10.69
C SER A 23 13.38 2.60 11.09
N LEU A 24 13.35 1.73 10.09
CA LEU A 24 13.42 0.29 10.27
C LEU A 24 14.71 -0.20 9.61
N GLU A 25 15.51 -0.97 10.36
CA GLU A 25 16.62 -1.71 9.78
C GLU A 25 16.07 -2.95 9.07
N PRO A 26 16.27 -3.09 7.75
CA PRO A 26 15.75 -4.23 7.03
C PRO A 26 16.46 -5.52 7.46
N ARG A 27 15.68 -6.55 7.78
CA ARG A 27 16.17 -7.92 7.93
C ARG A 27 16.11 -8.66 6.60
N ASP A 28 17.15 -9.42 6.32
CA ASP A 28 17.24 -10.25 5.11
C ASP A 28 16.08 -11.26 5.05
N GLY A 29 15.48 -11.39 3.88
CA GLY A 29 14.35 -12.27 3.60
C GLY A 29 12.98 -11.76 4.05
N GLU A 30 12.89 -10.60 4.73
CA GLU A 30 11.62 -10.04 5.16
C GLU A 30 10.95 -9.17 4.07
N LEU A 31 9.61 -9.15 4.11
CA LEU A 31 8.80 -8.25 3.28
C LEU A 31 8.20 -7.15 4.15
N TYR A 32 8.24 -5.93 3.63
CA TYR A 32 7.72 -4.76 4.31
C TYR A 32 6.38 -4.39 3.70
N VAL A 33 5.41 -4.11 4.55
CA VAL A 33 4.05 -3.79 4.12
C VAL A 33 3.68 -2.42 4.67
N GLN A 34 3.34 -1.51 3.78
CA GLN A 34 2.79 -0.20 4.12
C GLN A 34 1.31 -0.15 3.71
N VAL A 35 0.46 0.23 4.67
CA VAL A 35 -0.98 0.37 4.46
C VAL A 35 -1.36 1.81 4.76
N ASP A 36 -1.75 2.53 3.71
CA ASP A 36 -2.27 3.89 3.80
C ASP A 36 -3.76 3.88 3.44
N LEU A 37 -4.62 4.19 4.41
CA LEU A 37 -6.06 4.23 4.23
C LEU A 37 -6.62 5.54 4.79
N VAL A 38 -7.39 6.24 3.97
CA VAL A 38 -8.05 7.49 4.33
C VAL A 38 -9.55 7.41 4.07
N MET A 39 -10.34 7.96 4.99
CA MET A 39 -11.77 8.13 4.79
C MET A 39 -12.04 9.37 3.94
N ASN A 40 -12.80 9.22 2.86
CA ASN A 40 -13.23 10.34 2.02
C ASN A 40 -14.50 11.02 2.57
N PRO A 41 -14.87 12.21 2.07
CA PRO A 41 -16.08 12.92 2.51
C PRO A 41 -17.40 12.15 2.31
N LYS A 42 -17.42 11.18 1.39
CA LYS A 42 -18.57 10.28 1.17
C LYS A 42 -18.59 9.11 2.18
N ARG A 43 -17.81 9.19 3.26
CA ARG A 43 -17.62 8.15 4.30
C ARG A 43 -17.18 6.80 3.74
N ARG A 44 -16.38 6.81 2.67
CA ARG A 44 -15.78 5.59 2.09
C ARG A 44 -14.28 5.61 2.30
N VAL A 45 -13.74 4.50 2.80
CA VAL A 45 -12.30 4.29 2.91
C VAL A 45 -11.70 4.03 1.53
N LYS A 46 -10.60 4.70 1.22
CA LYS A 46 -9.78 4.51 0.03
C LYS A 46 -8.31 4.58 0.41
N GLY A 47 -7.43 4.03 -0.41
CA GLY A 47 -6.00 4.17 -0.18
C GLY A 47 -5.19 3.10 -0.91
N PHE A 48 -4.04 2.76 -0.34
CA PHE A 48 -3.06 1.85 -0.94
C PHE A 48 -2.55 0.82 0.06
N ILE A 49 -2.25 -0.37 -0.45
CA ILE A 49 -1.46 -1.39 0.23
C ILE A 49 -0.23 -1.63 -0.64
N GLU A 50 0.94 -1.46 -0.04
CA GLU A 50 2.23 -1.52 -0.71
C GLU A 50 3.09 -2.58 -0.06
N ILE A 51 3.79 -3.34 -0.89
CA ILE A 51 4.69 -4.39 -0.43
C ILE A 51 6.06 -4.15 -1.05
N TYR A 52 7.09 -4.16 -0.21
CA TYR A 52 8.47 -3.96 -0.56
C TYR A 52 9.31 -5.18 -0.20
N ASP A 53 10.39 -5.39 -0.94
CA ASP A 53 11.43 -6.36 -0.57
C ASP A 53 12.38 -5.82 0.52
N GLU A 54 13.31 -6.66 0.96
CA GLU A 54 14.37 -6.34 1.93
C GLU A 54 15.24 -5.14 1.53
N LYS A 55 15.29 -4.78 0.24
CA LYS A 55 16.06 -3.65 -0.30
C LYS A 55 15.21 -2.40 -0.44
N GLY A 56 13.98 -2.41 0.05
CA GLY A 56 13.02 -1.30 -0.07
C GLY A 56 12.45 -1.14 -1.48
N ARG A 57 12.59 -2.12 -2.38
CA ARG A 57 12.05 -2.05 -3.73
C ARG A 57 10.58 -2.40 -3.73
N LEU A 58 9.76 -1.55 -4.34
CA LEU A 58 8.32 -1.79 -4.46
C LEU A 58 8.05 -3.01 -5.34
N LEU A 59 7.47 -4.06 -4.76
CA LEU A 59 7.05 -5.27 -5.46
C LEU A 59 5.66 -5.10 -6.08
N ILE A 60 4.73 -4.54 -5.30
CA ILE A 60 3.36 -4.27 -5.73
C ILE A 60 2.75 -3.13 -4.93
N ARG A 61 1.99 -2.27 -5.61
CA ARG A 61 1.07 -1.31 -5.01
C ARG A 61 -0.34 -1.66 -5.45
N ALA A 62 -1.19 -1.97 -4.49
CA ALA A 62 -2.61 -2.22 -4.70
C ALA A 62 -3.44 -1.03 -4.26
N LYS A 63 -4.27 -0.50 -5.17
CA LYS A 63 -5.28 0.50 -4.84
C LYS A 63 -6.48 -0.18 -4.19
N TYR A 64 -6.88 0.31 -3.02
CA TYR A 64 -8.09 -0.07 -2.34
C TYR A 64 -9.16 1.01 -2.51
N GLU A 65 -10.27 0.67 -3.16
CA GLU A 65 -11.37 1.60 -3.36
C GLU A 65 -12.69 0.85 -3.55
N LYS A 66 -13.78 1.33 -2.93
CA LYS A 66 -15.12 0.72 -3.08
C LYS A 66 -15.13 -0.79 -2.77
N LEU A 67 -14.38 -1.22 -1.75
CA LEU A 67 -14.19 -2.62 -1.35
C LEU A 67 -13.54 -3.49 -2.46
N LYS A 68 -12.75 -2.88 -3.35
CA LYS A 68 -12.03 -3.59 -4.42
C LYS A 68 -10.54 -3.36 -4.27
N LEU A 69 -9.76 -4.42 -4.42
CA LEU A 69 -8.32 -4.35 -4.57
C LEU A 69 -7.97 -4.38 -6.06
N ARG A 70 -7.13 -3.44 -6.49
CA ARG A 70 -6.73 -3.32 -7.90
C ARG A 70 -5.23 -3.11 -8.00
N LEU A 71 -4.60 -3.71 -9.00
CA LEU A 71 -3.23 -3.37 -9.33
C LEU A 71 -3.14 -1.87 -9.66
N SER A 72 -2.24 -1.17 -8.99
CA SER A 72 -1.89 0.21 -9.31
C SER A 72 -0.52 0.28 -9.96
N MET A 73 0.48 -0.38 -9.38
CA MET A 73 1.86 -0.42 -9.86
C MET A 73 2.53 -1.74 -9.44
N GLY A 74 3.63 -2.09 -10.09
CA GLY A 74 4.42 -3.28 -9.76
C GLY A 74 3.93 -4.56 -10.45
N ASN A 75 4.35 -5.71 -9.93
CA ASN A 75 4.13 -7.00 -10.58
C ASN A 75 2.90 -7.73 -9.99
N PRO A 76 1.91 -8.11 -10.82
CA PRO A 76 0.69 -8.76 -10.34
C PRO A 76 0.89 -10.14 -9.72
N ARG A 77 2.04 -10.80 -9.92
CA ARG A 77 2.38 -12.06 -9.25
C ARG A 77 2.33 -11.96 -7.72
N TYR A 78 2.55 -10.77 -7.18
CA TYR A 78 2.50 -10.49 -5.75
C TYR A 78 1.09 -10.19 -5.23
N GLY A 79 0.05 -10.19 -6.08
CA GLY A 79 -1.33 -9.87 -5.69
C GLY A 79 -1.85 -10.74 -4.54
N ARG A 80 -1.45 -12.01 -4.48
CA ARG A 80 -1.84 -12.91 -3.39
C ARG A 80 -1.29 -12.48 -2.02
N LEU A 81 -0.13 -11.82 -1.98
CA LEU A 81 0.43 -11.25 -0.75
C LEU A 81 -0.43 -10.10 -0.24
N VAL A 82 -0.90 -9.23 -1.13
CA VAL A 82 -1.83 -8.14 -0.76
C VAL A 82 -3.10 -8.70 -0.15
N GLU A 83 -3.64 -9.78 -0.72
CA GLU A 83 -4.83 -10.43 -0.16
C GLU A 83 -4.57 -11.05 1.22
N LEU A 84 -3.38 -11.63 1.46
CA LEU A 84 -2.98 -12.13 2.77
C LEU A 84 -2.92 -11.01 3.80
N VAL A 85 -2.29 -9.87 3.45
CA VAL A 85 -2.24 -8.67 4.29
C VAL A 85 -3.65 -8.18 4.62
N ALA A 86 -4.52 -8.04 3.62
CA ALA A 86 -5.87 -7.57 3.81
C ALA A 86 -6.67 -8.48 4.76
N ARG A 87 -6.54 -9.81 4.61
CA ARG A 87 -7.17 -10.76 5.54
C ARG A 87 -6.59 -10.67 6.94
N PHE A 88 -5.27 -10.62 7.08
CA PHE A 88 -4.60 -10.53 8.38
C PHE A 88 -5.02 -9.27 9.16
N LEU A 89 -5.14 -8.14 8.47
CA LEU A 89 -5.56 -6.87 9.05
C LEU A 89 -7.09 -6.68 9.10
N ASN A 90 -7.87 -7.70 8.72
CA ASN A 90 -9.33 -7.64 8.61
C ASN A 90 -9.86 -6.47 7.75
N ILE A 91 -9.13 -6.09 6.69
CA ILE A 91 -9.55 -5.08 5.73
C ILE A 91 -10.59 -5.71 4.78
N PRO A 92 -11.84 -5.22 4.75
CA PRO A 92 -12.90 -5.86 3.99
C PRO A 92 -12.75 -5.62 2.48
N TYR A 93 -12.75 -6.67 1.67
CA TYR A 93 -12.78 -6.54 0.20
C TYR A 93 -13.72 -7.58 -0.42
N LYS A 94 -14.31 -7.24 -1.57
CA LYS A 94 -15.27 -8.08 -2.31
C LYS A 94 -14.69 -8.60 -3.63
N ASN A 95 -13.81 -7.84 -4.26
CA ASN A 95 -13.28 -8.17 -5.58
C ASN A 95 -11.79 -7.81 -5.66
N VAL A 96 -11.07 -8.57 -6.48
CA VAL A 96 -9.67 -8.33 -6.81
C VAL A 96 -9.51 -8.19 -8.31
N ASN A 97 -8.64 -7.29 -8.75
CA ASN A 97 -8.24 -7.18 -10.15
C ASN A 97 -6.74 -6.92 -10.25
N TRP A 98 -5.99 -7.97 -10.56
CA TRP A 98 -4.55 -7.92 -10.73
C TRP A 98 -4.11 -7.79 -12.19
N ARG A 99 -5.05 -7.55 -13.12
CA ARG A 99 -4.66 -7.37 -14.53
C ARG A 99 -3.92 -6.06 -14.69
N VAL A 100 -2.80 -6.11 -15.41
CA VAL A 100 -2.17 -4.90 -15.94
C VAL A 100 -3.16 -4.29 -16.91
N HIS A 101 -3.59 -3.05 -16.65
CA HIS A 101 -4.32 -2.33 -17.66
C HIS A 101 -3.31 -2.01 -18.76
N PRO A 102 -3.48 -2.47 -20.01
CA PRO A 102 -2.64 -2.00 -21.09
C PRO A 102 -2.84 -0.49 -21.14
N THR A 103 -1.77 0.26 -20.89
CA THR A 103 -1.75 1.69 -21.16
C THR A 103 -2.16 1.82 -22.63
N ARG A 104 -3.24 2.55 -22.91
CA ARG A 104 -3.50 2.96 -24.28
C ARG A 104 -2.31 3.85 -24.65
N ASP A 105 -1.37 3.31 -25.41
CA ASP A 105 -0.32 4.11 -26.01
C ASP A 105 -1.02 5.23 -26.77
N ILE A 106 -0.89 6.45 -26.26
CA ILE A 106 -1.29 7.64 -27.00
C ILE A 106 -0.27 7.70 -28.12
N VAL A 107 -0.64 7.16 -29.26
CA VAL A 107 0.09 7.30 -30.51
C VAL A 107 0.08 8.78 -30.85
N SER A 108 1.13 9.50 -30.47
CA SER A 108 1.48 10.76 -31.11
C SER A 108 2.20 10.41 -32.41
N SER A 109 1.43 10.28 -33.49
CA SER A 109 1.93 10.39 -34.87
C SER A 109 1.94 11.85 -35.30
#